data_AF-A0A938UV24-F1
#
_entry.id   AF-A0A938UV24-F1
#
_cell.length_a   1.000
_cell.length_b   1.000
_cell.length_c   1.000
_cell.angle_alpha   90.00
_cell.angle_beta   90.00
_cell.angle_gamma   90.00
#
_symmetry.space_group_name_H-M   'P 1'
#
loop_
_entity.id
_entity.type
_entity.pdbx_description
1 polymer ?
#
loop_
_entity_poly.entity_id
_entity_poly.type
_entity_poly.pdbx_seq_one_letter_code
_entity_poly.pdbx_strand_id
1 'polypeptide(L)' 'MEEKKKLSVIIHHWIEHNESHMTEYQKWADKAGQLGLGSIQTNIRKAIENLNQCNLSLKEALKEL' A
#
# COMPACT_ATOMS: atom_id res chain seq x y z
N MET A 1 9.12 -25.45 8.87
CA MET A 1 9.68 -24.31 9.62
C MET A 1 10.28 -23.25 8.70
N GLU A 2 11.13 -23.61 7.74
CA GLU A 2 11.74 -22.65 6.80
C GLU A 2 10.73 -21.94 5.89
N GLU A 3 9.71 -22.63 5.38
CA GLU A 3 8.67 -21.99 4.55
C GLU A 3 7.84 -20.96 5.32
N LYS A 4 7.51 -21.23 6.59
CA LYS A 4 6.82 -20.26 7.46
C LYS A 4 7.67 -19.00 7.69
N LYS A 5 8.97 -19.16 7.95
CA LYS A 5 9.89 -18.02 8.07
C LYS A 5 9.97 -17.23 6.76
N LYS A 6 10.11 -17.91 5.62
CA LYS A 6 10.11 -17.29 4.29
C LYS A 6 8.81 -16.54 4.02
N LEU A 7 7.68 -17.09 4.43
CA LEU A 7 6.37 -16.46 4.31
C LEU A 7 6.27 -15.20 5.18
N SER A 8 6.77 -15.22 6.42
CA SER A 8 6.84 -14.02 7.26
C SER A 8 7.67 -12.91 6.60
N VAL A 9 8.84 -13.25 6.06
CA VAL A 9 9.75 -12.28 5.40
C VAL A 9 9.08 -11.66 4.16
N ILE A 10 8.44 -12.47 3.31
CA ILE A 10 7.82 -11.93 2.09
C ILE A 10 6.59 -11.06 2.39
N ILE A 11 5.82 -11.39 3.44
CA ILE A 11 4.68 -10.55 3.86
C ILE A 11 5.15 -9.19 4.37
N HIS A 12 6.22 -9.13 5.17
CA HIS A 12 6.84 -7.86 5.58
C HIS A 12 7.29 -7.04 4.36
N HIS A 13 7.97 -7.69 3.41
CA HIS A 13 8.41 -7.03 2.18
C HIS A 13 7.25 -6.44 1.36
N TRP A 14 6.11 -7.13 1.26
CA TRP A 14 4.92 -6.60 0.59
C TRP A 14 4.34 -5.37 1.30
N ILE A 15 4.30 -5.37 2.64
CA ILE A 15 3.84 -4.23 3.43
C ILE A 15 4.73 -3.00 3.16
N GLU A 16 6.05 -3.17 3.26
CA GLU A 16 7.03 -2.11 2.99
C GLU A 16 6.90 -1.57 1.55
N HIS A 17 6.75 -2.46 0.58
CA HIS A 17 6.59 -2.07 -0.82
C HIS A 17 5.31 -1.28 -1.06
N ASN A 18 4.20 -1.71 -0.45
CA ASN A 18 2.93 -0.98 -0.49
C ASN A 18 3.06 0.42 0.13
N GLU A 19 3.77 0.56 1.26
CA GLU A 19 4.04 1.87 1.90
C GLU A 19 4.87 2.80 1.00
N SER A 20 5.86 2.26 0.29
CA SER A 20 6.61 3.00 -0.73
C SER A 20 5.71 3.46 -1.88
N HIS A 21 4.83 2.59 -2.38
CA HIS A 21 3.86 2.95 -3.43
C HIS A 21 2.87 4.01 -2.97
N MET A 22 2.32 3.89 -1.76
CA MET A 22 1.41 4.88 -1.20
C MET A 22 2.05 6.27 -1.15
N THR A 23 3.32 6.35 -0.73
CA THR A 23 4.08 7.60 -0.69
C THR A 23 4.23 8.21 -2.09
N GLU A 24 4.54 7.40 -3.10
CA GLU A 24 4.68 7.90 -4.48
C GLU A 24 3.33 8.31 -5.06
N TYR A 25 2.29 7.52 -4.83
CA TYR A 25 0.93 7.82 -5.28
C TYR A 25 0.42 9.12 -4.66
N GLN A 26 0.75 9.40 -3.41
CA GLN A 26 0.38 10.64 -2.74
C GLN A 26 0.96 11.86 -3.48
N LYS A 27 2.24 11.82 -3.86
CA LYS A 27 2.87 12.90 -4.64
C LYS A 27 2.15 13.15 -5.96
N TRP A 28 1.77 12.08 -6.66
CA TRP A 28 1.07 12.19 -7.94
C TRP A 28 -0.39 12.60 -7.80
N ALA A 29 -1.08 12.19 -6.73
CA ALA A 29 -2.41 12.68 -6.42
C ALA A 29 -2.40 14.19 -6.19
N ASP A 30 -1.42 14.69 -5.44
CA ASP A 30 -1.29 16.12 -5.17
C ASP A 30 -0.90 16.89 -6.44
N LYS A 31 -0.03 16.33 -7.29
CA LYS A 31 0.26 16.88 -8.61
C LYS A 31 -0.97 16.94 -9.51
N ALA A 32 -1.79 15.90 -9.53
CA ALA A 32 -3.05 15.88 -10.28
C ALA A 32 -4.01 16.96 -9.78
N GLY A 33 -4.08 17.18 -8.46
CA GLY A 33 -4.84 18.28 -7.86
C GLY A 33 -4.36 19.66 -8.32
N GLN A 34 -3.04 19.90 -8.33
CA GLN A 34 -2.45 21.14 -8.84
C GLN A 34 -2.73 21.39 -10.33
N LEU A 35 -2.95 20.34 -11.11
CA LEU A 35 -3.30 20.41 -12.53
C LEU A 35 -4.81 20.54 -12.79
N GLY A 36 -5.64 20.64 -11.75
CA GLY A 36 -7.09 20.71 -11.88
C GLY A 36 -7.76 19.37 -12.22
N LEU A 37 -7.03 18.26 -12.14
CA LEU A 37 -7.49 16.92 -12.50
C LEU A 37 -8.12 16.20 -11.29
N GLY A 38 -9.18 16.81 -10.72
CA GLY A 38 -9.78 16.36 -9.45
C GLY A 38 -10.23 14.90 -9.44
N SER A 39 -10.84 14.41 -10.53
CA SER A 39 -11.26 13.00 -10.63
C SER A 39 -10.07 12.04 -10.63
N ILE A 40 -8.95 12.40 -11.24
CA ILE A 40 -7.72 11.60 -11.24
C ILE A 40 -7.12 11.58 -9.84
N GLN A 41 -6.98 12.75 -9.20
CA GLN A 41 -6.53 12.85 -7.80
C GLN A 41 -7.36 11.96 -6.88
N THR A 42 -8.69 11.96 -7.05
CA THR A 42 -9.62 11.17 -6.24
C THR A 42 -9.38 9.68 -6.42
N ASN A 43 -9.23 9.21 -7.66
CA ASN A 43 -8.96 7.80 -7.94
C ASN A 43 -7.58 7.35 -7.43
N ILE A 44 -6.55 8.19 -7.52
CA ILE A 44 -5.23 7.87 -6.96
C ILE A 44 -5.31 7.76 -5.43
N ARG A 45 -6.00 8.68 -4.75
CA ARG A 45 -6.22 8.61 -3.29
C ARG A 45 -7.00 7.36 -2.88
N LYS A 46 -7.98 6.94 -3.69
CA LYS A 46 -8.68 5.67 -3.47
C LYS A 46 -7.76 4.45 -3.61
N ALA A 47 -6.80 4.49 -4.53
CA ALA A 47 -5.78 3.44 -4.64
C ALA A 47 -4.88 3.36 -3.40
N ILE A 48 -4.50 4.51 -2.82
CA ILE A 48 -3.76 4.58 -1.55
C ILE A 48 -4.56 3.93 -0.42
N GLU A 49 -5.86 4.25 -0.30
CA GLU A 49 -6.71 3.63 0.73
C GLU A 49 -6.80 2.12 0.57
N ASN A 50 -6.95 1.63 -0.67
CA ASN A 50 -6.97 0.19 -0.93
C ASN A 50 -5.63 -0.50 -0.55
N LEU A 51 -4.48 0.15 -0.79
CA LEU A 51 -3.19 -0.38 -0.34
C LEU A 51 -3.07 -0.38 1.19
N ASN A 52 -3.61 0.63 1.87
CA ASN A 52 -3.67 0.64 3.32
C ASN A 52 -4.51 -0.52 3.86
N GLN A 53 -5.69 -0.78 3.27
CA GLN A 53 -6.51 -1.95 3.62
C GLN A 53 -5.79 -3.28 3.37
N CYS A 54 -5.06 -3.39 2.24
CA CYS A 54 -4.21 -4.54 1.97
C CYS A 54 -3.18 -4.76 3.08
N ASN A 55 -2.50 -3.69 3.51
CA ASN A 55 -1.51 -3.75 4.60
C ASN A 55 -2.14 -4.17 5.93
N LEU A 56 -3.37 -3.76 6.23
CA LEU A 56 -4.08 -4.22 7.44
C LEU A 56 -4.30 -5.74 7.39
N SER A 57 -4.79 -6.29 6.28
CA SER A 57 -4.97 -7.74 6.13
C SER A 57 -3.64 -8.50 6.21
N LEU A 58 -2.56 -7.97 5.63
CA LEU A 58 -1.22 -8.57 5.72
C LEU A 58 -0.67 -8.54 7.15
N LYS A 59 -0.93 -7.47 7.91
CA LYS A 59 -0.57 -7.37 9.33
C LYS A 59 -1.34 -8.38 10.18
N GLU A 60 -2.63 -8.60 9.92
CA GLU A 60 -3.38 -9.67 10.59
C GLU A 60 -2.81 -11.06 10.24
N ALA A 61 -2.48 -11.32 8.98
CA ALA A 61 -1.86 -12.58 8.57
C ALA A 61 -0.53 -12.85 9.30
N LEU A 62 0.28 -11.81 9.56
CA LEU A 62 1.51 -11.94 10.36
C LEU A 62 1.24 -12.26 11.84
N LYS A 63 0.11 -11.84 12.40
CA LYS A 63 -0.26 -12.16 13.80
C LYS A 63 -0.69 -13.61 13.97
N GLU A 64 -1.21 -14.23 12.90
CA GLU A 64 -1.70 -15.61 12.90
C GLU A 64 -0.62 -16.65 12.54
N LEU A 65 0.57 -16.21 12.11
CA LEU A 65 1.63 -17.07 11.56
C LEU A 65 2.53 -17.71 12.61
#